data_AF-A0A7Y5SAT3-F1
#
_entry.id   AF-A0A7Y5SAT3-F1
#
_cell.length_a   1.000
_cell.length_b   1.000
_cell.length_c   1.000
_cell.angle_alpha   90.00
_cell.angle_beta   90.00
_cell.angle_gamma   90.00
#
_symmetry.space_group_name_H-M   'P 1'
#
loop_
_entity.id
_entity.type
_entity.pdbx_description
1 polymer ?
#
loop_
_entity_poly.entity_id
_entity_poly.type
_entity_poly.pdbx_seq_one_letter_code
_entity_poly.pdbx_strand_id
1 'polypeptide(L)'
;MSIRFDDTIWLWLGLLAIPSALVALAYFAAMSGLRRVSAIVFRTLLIALLALALAGASSVRVTNELATIAVVDVSESVRRLRPGEQTPALQRAQAFLAAGVRQRGADDLLGVVAFDGSSIVVASPSTLDVSGRSLDVRGK
;
A
#
# COMPACT_ATOMS: atom_id res chain seq x y z
N MET A 1 3.65 -7.48 5.41
CA MET A 1 2.88 -7.29 6.66
C MET A 1 3.87 -6.89 7.73
N SER A 2 3.82 -5.64 8.19
CA SER A 2 4.59 -5.23 9.36
C SER A 2 3.69 -5.31 10.59
N ILE A 3 4.23 -5.87 11.67
CA ILE A 3 3.56 -5.82 12.97
C ILE A 3 4.02 -4.53 13.64
N ARG A 4 3.07 -3.67 13.99
CA ARG A 4 3.34 -2.44 14.74
C ARG A 4 2.84 -2.63 16.17
N PHE A 5 3.63 -2.13 17.12
CA PHE A 5 3.25 -2.00 18.52
C PHE A 5 3.24 -0.52 18.84
N ASP A 6 2.13 -0.04 19.42
CA ASP A 6 2.00 1.36 19.79
C ASP A 6 2.68 1.63 21.14
N ASP A 7 2.49 0.72 22.10
CA ASP A 7 3.05 0.84 23.46
C ASP A 7 3.77 -0.46 23.87
N THR A 8 5.07 -0.54 23.56
CA THR A 8 5.92 -1.72 23.80
C THR A 8 6.00 -2.12 25.28
N ILE A 9 5.70 -1.21 26.21
CA ILE A 9 5.78 -1.48 27.67
C ILE A 9 4.84 -2.61 28.12
N TRP A 10 3.71 -2.79 27.45
CA TRP A 10 2.75 -3.84 27.79
C TRP A 10 3.21 -5.25 27.40
N LEU A 11 4.21 -5.38 26.52
CA LEU A 11 4.81 -6.67 26.20
C LEU A 11 5.53 -7.30 27.41
N TRP A 12 5.97 -6.48 28.38
CA TRP A 12 6.52 -6.99 29.63
C TRP A 12 5.51 -7.78 30.46
N LEU A 13 4.20 -7.52 30.33
CA LEU A 13 3.17 -8.37 30.95
C LEU A 13 3.17 -9.78 30.38
N GLY A 14 3.59 -9.97 29.13
CA GLY A 14 3.80 -11.29 28.55
C GLY A 14 4.83 -12.11 29.32
N LEU A 15 5.83 -11.46 29.96
CA LEU A 15 6.81 -12.14 30.80
C LEU A 15 6.17 -12.82 32.02
N LEU A 16 5.02 -12.32 32.50
CA LEU A 16 4.25 -12.92 33.58
C LEU A 16 3.67 -14.30 33.21
N ALA A 17 3.55 -14.61 31.91
CA ALA A 17 3.14 -15.94 31.47
C ALA A 17 4.12 -17.03 31.96
N ILE A 18 5.43 -16.73 32.02
CA ILE A 18 6.47 -17.68 32.44
C ILE A 18 6.32 -18.11 33.92
N PRO A 19 6.34 -17.20 34.92
CA PRO A 19 6.13 -17.59 36.30
C PRO A 19 4.74 -18.20 36.52
N SER A 20 3.71 -17.75 35.79
CA SER A 20 2.38 -18.37 35.88
C SER A 20 2.37 -19.84 35.43
N ALA A 21 3.12 -20.17 34.37
CA ALA A 21 3.27 -21.53 33.87
C ALA A 21 4.10 -22.40 34.81
N LEU A 22 5.18 -21.86 35.39
CA LEU A 22 6.00 -22.55 36.39
C LEU A 22 5.20 -22.89 37.65
N VAL A 23 4.42 -21.93 38.16
CA VAL A 23 3.50 -22.15 39.29
C VAL A 23 2.43 -23.19 38.93
N ALA A 24 1.83 -23.09 37.75
CA ALA A 24 0.85 -24.09 37.32
C ALA A 24 1.46 -25.50 37.17
N LEU A 25 2.71 -25.61 36.69
CA LEU A 25 3.42 -26.88 36.66
C LEU A 25 3.71 -27.41 38.07
N ALA A 26 4.12 -26.57 39.01
CA ALA A 26 4.43 -26.99 40.37
C ALA A 26 3.18 -27.40 41.17
N TYR A 27 2.07 -26.67 41.03
CA TYR A 27 0.88 -26.83 41.89
C TYR A 27 -0.26 -27.63 41.27
N PHE A 28 -0.27 -27.89 39.95
CA PHE A 28 -1.33 -28.69 39.30
C PHE A 28 -1.04 -30.19 39.25
N ALA A 29 -0.15 -30.69 40.11
CA ALA A 29 0.18 -32.12 40.18
C ALA A 29 -1.03 -33.02 40.50
N ALA A 30 -2.07 -32.48 41.14
CA ALA A 30 -3.31 -33.20 41.49
C ALA A 30 -4.30 -33.35 40.32
N MET A 31 -4.03 -32.78 39.14
CA MET A 31 -4.91 -32.86 37.97
C MET A 31 -4.45 -33.94 36.98
N SER A 32 -5.40 -34.53 36.23
CA SER A 32 -5.08 -35.43 35.12
C SER A 32 -4.25 -34.70 34.05
N GLY A 33 -3.34 -35.43 33.38
CA GLY A 33 -2.36 -34.84 32.46
C GLY A 33 -2.99 -33.94 31.40
N LEU A 34 -4.13 -34.35 30.82
CA LEU A 34 -4.83 -33.56 29.81
C LEU A 34 -5.43 -32.26 30.37
N ARG A 35 -5.97 -32.29 31.59
CA ARG A 35 -6.49 -31.09 32.28
C ARG A 35 -5.37 -30.12 32.67
N ARG A 36 -4.22 -30.65 33.08
CA ARG A 36 -3.05 -29.85 33.43
C ARG A 36 -2.50 -29.12 32.21
N VAL A 37 -2.29 -29.82 31.10
CA VAL A 37 -1.76 -29.22 29.87
C VAL A 37 -2.73 -28.17 29.31
N SER A 38 -4.03 -28.47 29.24
CA SER A 38 -5.00 -27.51 28.73
C SER A 38 -5.06 -26.24 29.60
N ALA A 39 -5.11 -26.39 30.93
CA ALA A 39 -5.17 -25.25 31.84
C ALA A 39 -3.93 -24.35 31.77
N ILE A 40 -2.74 -24.93 31.60
CA ILE A 40 -1.50 -24.18 31.41
C ILE A 40 -1.55 -23.43 30.09
N VAL A 41 -1.81 -24.12 28.98
CA VAL A 41 -1.83 -23.53 27.64
C VAL A 41 -2.83 -22.39 27.53
N PHE A 42 -4.08 -22.59 27.98
CA PHE A 42 -5.10 -21.56 27.89
C PHE A 42 -4.78 -20.33 28.75
N ARG A 43 -4.18 -20.51 29.94
CA ARG A 43 -3.77 -19.37 30.78
C ARG A 43 -2.61 -18.60 30.18
N THR A 44 -1.58 -19.31 29.69
CA THR A 44 -0.45 -18.65 29.03
C THR A 44 -0.88 -17.93 27.76
N LEU A 45 -1.77 -18.53 26.99
CA LEU A 45 -2.32 -17.94 25.78
C LEU A 45 -3.15 -16.70 26.11
N LEU A 46 -4.00 -16.77 27.14
CA LEU A 46 -4.79 -15.62 27.59
C LEU A 46 -3.92 -14.45 28.00
N ILE A 47 -2.87 -14.69 28.80
CA ILE A 47 -1.93 -13.64 29.23
C ILE A 47 -1.21 -13.04 28.01
N ALA A 48 -0.78 -13.87 27.06
CA ALA A 48 -0.13 -13.40 25.84
C ALA A 48 -1.07 -12.56 24.97
N LEU A 49 -2.34 -12.97 24.81
CA LEU A 49 -3.36 -12.22 24.07
C LEU A 49 -3.67 -10.88 24.74
N LEU A 50 -3.77 -10.84 26.07
CA LEU A 50 -3.94 -9.60 26.81
C LEU A 50 -2.74 -8.67 26.62
N ALA A 51 -1.52 -9.18 26.74
CA ALA A 51 -0.31 -8.39 26.51
C ALA A 51 -0.25 -7.81 25.09
N LEU A 52 -0.59 -8.60 24.06
CA LEU A 52 -0.66 -8.17 22.67
C LEU A 52 -1.75 -7.10 22.46
N ALA A 53 -2.93 -7.29 23.03
CA ALA A 53 -4.03 -6.34 22.94
C ALA A 53 -3.68 -5.00 23.60
N LEU A 54 -3.07 -5.02 24.79
CA LEU A 54 -2.63 -3.81 25.49
C LEU A 54 -1.45 -3.13 24.77
N ALA A 55 -0.55 -3.90 24.15
CA ALA A 55 0.57 -3.35 23.37
C ALA A 55 0.12 -2.70 22.05
N GLY A 56 -1.18 -2.74 21.71
CA GLY A 56 -1.69 -2.22 20.46
C GLY A 56 -1.14 -3.00 19.25
N ALA A 57 -0.95 -4.32 19.39
CA ALA A 57 -0.41 -5.16 18.32
C ALA A 57 -1.35 -5.11 17.11
N SER A 58 -0.94 -4.37 16.09
CA SER A 58 -1.71 -4.17 14.87
C SER A 58 -0.93 -4.69 13.68
N SER A 59 -1.60 -5.46 12.82
CA SER A 59 -1.05 -5.84 11.53
C SER A 59 -1.38 -4.74 10.54
N VAL A 60 -0.40 -3.90 10.22
CA VAL A 60 -0.57 -2.82 9.26
C VAL A 60 -0.14 -3.33 7.89
N ARG A 61 -1.08 -3.33 6.95
CA ARG A 61 -0.77 -3.44 5.53
C ARG A 61 -0.55 -2.02 5.01
N VAL A 62 0.71 -1.66 4.81
CA VAL A 62 1.06 -0.39 4.16
C VAL A 62 0.83 -0.58 2.66
N THR A 63 -0.19 0.08 2.13
CA THR A 63 -0.44 0.18 0.70
C THR A 63 0.21 1.46 0.20
N ASN A 64 1.37 1.33 -0.46
CA ASN A 64 2.03 2.45 -1.13
C ASN A 64 1.57 2.50 -2.60
N GLU A 65 0.32 2.88 -2.82
CA GLU A 65 -0.22 3.13 -4.16
C GLU A 65 -0.09 4.62 -4.48
N LEU A 66 0.68 4.98 -5.51
CA LEU A 66 0.77 6.36 -5.98
C LEU A 66 -0.12 6.56 -7.20
N ALA A 67 -1.04 7.52 -7.14
CA ALA A 67 -1.86 7.92 -8.29
C ALA A 67 -1.31 9.22 -8.91
N THR A 68 -0.83 9.13 -10.15
CA THR A 68 -0.33 10.28 -10.92
C THR A 68 -1.34 10.65 -12.00
N ILE A 69 -1.70 11.93 -12.11
CA ILE A 69 -2.52 12.46 -13.20
C ILE A 69 -1.65 13.37 -14.06
N ALA A 70 -1.42 12.96 -15.30
CA ALA A 70 -0.74 13.77 -16.29
C ALA A 70 -1.75 14.63 -17.05
N VAL A 71 -1.55 15.95 -17.01
CA VAL A 71 -2.34 16.90 -17.79
C VAL A 71 -1.49 17.36 -18.96
N VAL A 72 -1.96 17.09 -20.18
CA VAL A 72 -1.27 17.43 -21.43
C VAL A 72 -2.01 18.58 -22.11
N ASP A 73 -1.32 19.69 -22.30
CA ASP A 73 -1.79 20.80 -23.13
C ASP A 73 -1.65 20.40 -24.61
N VAL A 74 -2.78 20.33 -25.32
CA VAL A 74 -2.85 19.96 -26.73
C VAL A 74 -3.22 21.15 -27.63
N SER A 75 -3.12 22.36 -27.09
CA SER A 75 -3.44 23.60 -27.78
C SER A 75 -2.52 23.88 -28.97
N GLU A 76 -3.06 24.67 -29.90
CA GLU A 76 -2.35 25.07 -31.11
C GLU A 76 -1.04 25.82 -30.83
N SER A 77 -0.99 26.63 -29.77
CA SER A 77 0.24 27.31 -29.35
C SER A 77 1.32 26.30 -28.93
N VAL A 78 0.95 25.20 -28.27
CA VAL A 78 1.87 24.13 -27.88
C VAL A 78 2.35 23.33 -29.09
N ARG A 79 1.47 23.04 -30.06
CA ARG A 79 1.86 22.38 -31.32
C ARG A 79 2.83 23.24 -32.14
N ARG A 80 2.63 24.57 -32.11
CA ARG A 80 3.47 25.55 -32.82
C ARG A 80 4.65 26.06 -32.00
N LEU A 81 4.85 25.60 -30.76
CA LEU A 81 5.86 26.15 -29.84
C LEU A 81 7.29 26.05 -30.39
N ARG A 82 7.55 25.09 -31.28
CA ARG A 82 8.84 24.91 -31.98
C ARG A 82 8.62 24.40 -33.42
N PRO A 83 8.24 25.28 -34.36
CA PRO A 83 8.12 24.90 -35.76
C PRO A 83 9.53 24.60 -36.29
N GLY A 84 9.82 23.33 -36.61
CA GLY A 84 11.13 22.90 -37.14
C GLY A 84 11.87 21.84 -36.32
N GLU A 85 11.37 21.46 -35.14
CA GLU A 85 11.88 20.25 -34.45
C GLU A 85 11.41 18.98 -35.17
N GLN A 86 12.30 17.98 -35.27
CA GLN A 86 12.01 16.69 -35.91
C GLN A 86 10.91 15.90 -35.19
N THR A 87 10.71 16.15 -33.89
CA THR A 87 9.69 15.48 -33.07
C THR A 87 8.64 16.51 -32.59
N PRO A 88 7.37 16.39 -33.02
CA PRO A 88 6.27 17.23 -32.54
C PRO A 88 6.19 17.23 -31.01
N ALA A 89 5.83 18.37 -30.40
CA ALA A 89 5.73 18.53 -28.95
C ALA A 89 4.84 17.46 -28.27
N LEU A 90 3.76 17.06 -28.96
CA LEU A 90 2.86 16.00 -28.48
C LEU A 90 3.50 14.62 -28.45
N GLN A 91 4.35 14.29 -29.43
CA GLN A 91 5.10 13.02 -29.43
C GLN A 91 6.12 13.01 -28.28
N ARG A 92 6.72 14.15 -27.92
CA ARG A 92 7.59 14.25 -26.75
C ARG A 92 6.82 14.02 -25.45
N ALA A 93 5.64 14.61 -25.31
CA ALA A 93 4.76 14.37 -24.16
C ALA A 93 4.38 12.88 -24.07
N GLN A 94 4.02 12.25 -25.19
CA GLN A 94 3.69 10.83 -25.23
C GLN A 94 4.89 9.94 -24.87
N ALA A 95 6.09 10.26 -25.37
CA ALA A 95 7.31 9.54 -25.04
C ALA A 95 7.68 9.67 -23.54
N PHE A 96 7.46 10.85 -22.95
CA PHE A 96 7.65 11.07 -21.52
C PHE A 96 6.68 10.22 -20.69
N LEU A 97 5.40 10.18 -21.06
CA LEU A 97 4.41 9.32 -20.40
C LEU A 97 4.76 7.84 -20.52
N ALA A 98 5.17 7.39 -21.71
CA ALA A 98 5.62 6.01 -21.94
C ALA A 98 6.84 5.65 -21.09
N ALA A 99 7.78 6.59 -20.90
CA ALA A 99 8.92 6.39 -20.01
C ALA A 99 8.50 6.30 -18.54
N GLY A 100 7.56 7.15 -18.11
CA GLY A 100 6.99 7.11 -16.76
C GLY A 100 6.24 5.81 -16.45
N VAL A 101 5.45 5.29 -17.39
CA VAL A 101 4.76 3.98 -17.25
C VAL A 101 5.74 2.83 -17.07
N ARG A 102 6.93 2.88 -17.69
CA ARG A 102 7.96 1.85 -17.52
C ARG A 102 8.67 1.91 -16.17
N GLN A 103 8.66 3.05 -15.50
CA GLN A 103 9.39 3.28 -14.25
C GLN A 103 8.49 3.23 -12.99
N ARG A 104 7.16 3.24 -13.15
CA ARG A 104 6.21 3.21 -12.02
C ARG A 104 6.16 1.84 -11.34
N GLY A 105 5.73 1.82 -10.08
CA GLY A 105 5.42 0.59 -9.35
C GLY A 105 4.26 -0.18 -9.96
N ALA A 106 4.17 -1.49 -9.68
CA ALA A 106 3.13 -2.37 -10.24
C ALA A 106 1.70 -1.94 -9.85
N ASP A 107 1.54 -1.33 -8.68
CA ASP A 107 0.26 -0.88 -8.15
C ASP A 107 0.04 0.64 -8.37
N ASP A 108 0.97 1.34 -9.03
CA ASP A 108 0.86 2.78 -9.27
C ASP A 108 -0.12 3.10 -10.40
N LEU A 109 -1.02 4.05 -10.15
CA LEU A 109 -2.07 4.46 -11.07
C LEU A 109 -1.59 5.64 -11.93
N LEU A 110 -1.87 5.58 -13.23
CA LEU A 110 -1.66 6.70 -14.14
C LEU A 110 -2.97 7.09 -14.80
N GLY A 111 -3.35 8.35 -14.66
CA GLY A 111 -4.43 8.99 -15.41
C GLY A 111 -3.87 10.02 -16.39
N VAL A 112 -4.56 10.22 -17.51
CA VAL A 112 -4.15 11.19 -18.53
C VAL A 112 -5.34 12.05 -18.93
N VAL A 113 -5.16 13.36 -18.87
CA VAL A 113 -6.13 14.39 -19.27
C VAL A 113 -5.50 15.23 -20.37
N ALA A 114 -6.20 15.40 -21.48
CA ALA A 114 -5.80 16.34 -22.52
C ALA A 114 -6.64 17.63 -22.39
N PHE A 115 -6.01 18.77 -22.61
CA PHE A 115 -6.64 20.08 -22.46
C PHE A 115 -6.34 20.99 -23.66
N ASP A 116 -7.39 21.58 -24.25
CA ASP A 116 -7.31 22.59 -25.32
C ASP A 116 -8.58 23.44 -25.29
N GLY A 117 -8.66 24.34 -24.31
CA GLY A 117 -9.86 25.14 -24.02
C GLY A 117 -10.96 24.37 -23.29
N SER A 118 -11.10 23.07 -23.53
CA SER A 118 -11.88 22.12 -22.73
C SER A 118 -11.04 20.91 -22.33
N SER A 119 -11.37 20.28 -21.19
CA SER A 119 -10.64 19.14 -20.63
C SER A 119 -11.33 17.82 -20.99
N ILE A 120 -10.57 16.86 -21.51
CA ILE A 120 -11.07 15.52 -21.83
C ILE A 120 -10.20 14.47 -21.15
N VAL A 121 -10.84 13.52 -20.46
CA VAL A 121 -10.15 12.37 -19.86
C VAL A 121 -9.77 11.39 -20.98
N VAL A 122 -8.47 11.32 -21.29
CA VAL A 122 -7.93 10.35 -22.26
C VAL A 122 -7.83 8.96 -21.62
N ALA A 123 -7.46 8.90 -20.35
CA ALA A 123 -7.43 7.68 -19.55
C ALA A 123 -7.73 7.96 -18.07
N SER A 124 -8.65 7.19 -17.50
CA SER A 124 -8.88 7.18 -16.05
C SER A 124 -7.69 6.54 -15.31
N PRO A 125 -7.39 6.97 -14.07
CA PRO A 125 -6.31 6.39 -13.27
C PRO A 125 -6.42 4.86 -13.19
N SER A 126 -5.42 4.17 -13.72
CA SER A 126 -5.36 2.71 -13.72
C SER A 126 -3.92 2.19 -13.76
N THR A 127 -3.75 0.92 -13.37
CA THR A 127 -2.49 0.17 -13.50
C THR A 127 -2.23 -0.29 -14.94
N LEU A 128 -3.18 -0.11 -15.85
CA LEU A 128 -3.05 -0.46 -17.26
C LEU A 128 -2.09 0.51 -17.98
N ASP A 129 -1.42 0.02 -19.03
CA ASP A 129 -0.64 0.88 -19.90
C ASP A 129 -1.57 1.78 -20.73
N VAL A 130 -1.45 3.08 -20.50
CA VAL A 130 -2.25 4.12 -21.15
C VAL A 130 -1.42 4.98 -22.11
N SER A 131 -0.11 4.70 -22.25
CA SER A 131 0.82 5.51 -23.04
C SER A 131 0.55 5.48 -24.55
N GLY A 132 -0.06 4.40 -25.05
CA GLY A 132 -0.46 4.24 -26.45
C GLY A 132 -1.76 4.95 -26.82
N ARG A 133 -2.47 5.58 -25.88
CA ARG A 133 -3.70 6.32 -26.21
C ARG A 133 -3.37 7.62 -26.94
N SER A 134 -4.11 7.88 -28.02
CA SER A 134 -3.96 9.14 -28.76
C SER A 134 -4.31 10.32 -27.85
N LEU A 135 -3.39 11.28 -27.79
CA LEU A 135 -3.59 12.58 -27.14
C LEU A 135 -4.26 13.58 -28.09
N ASP A 136 -4.40 13.24 -29.38
CA ASP A 136 -5.09 14.09 -30.34
C ASP A 136 -6.59 13.82 -30.29
N VAL A 137 -7.28 14.61 -29.45
CA VAL A 137 -8.70 14.41 -29.13
C VAL A 137 -9.63 15.12 -30.11
N ARG A 138 -9.10 15.93 -31.05
CA ARG A 138 -9.89 16.68 -32.03
C ARG A 138 -10.50 15.83 -33.15
N GLY A 139 -10.16 14.54 -33.24
CA GLY A 139 -10.66 13.59 -34.24
C GLY A 139 -11.85 12.73 -33.80
N LYS A 140 -12.47 13.02 -32.65
CA LYS A 140 -13.66 12.32 -32.15
C LYS A 140 -14.85 13.27 -31.99
#